data_AF-A0A7L2PYH2-F1
#
_entry.id   AF-A0A7L2PYH2-F1
#
_cell.length_a   1.000
_cell.length_b   1.000
_cell.length_c   1.000
_cell.angle_alpha   90.00
_cell.angle_beta   90.00
_cell.angle_gamma   90.00
#
_symmetry.space_group_name_H-M   'P 1'
#
loop_
_entity.id
_entity.type
_entity.pdbx_description
1 polymer ?
#
loop_
_entity_poly.entity_id
_entity_poly.type
_entity_poly.pdbx_seq_one_letter_code
_entity_poly.pdbx_strand_id
1 'polypeptide(L)'
;PLGLKEGVLPTQRSSLSNAGGNFFMAGVGFSFIFYWLLMLLVMIIFMLGGNIYMLFCESWHNQQLFQLLDTPGKIPNFNLSELLGLKGDTTNFSEIYRQCQQDASLWHTLHLDQSMSLDELLNISQYTGNISTAFEKMNITLGPISLLNQSQKDLLLSTSRAGQPPNFTLTLEQLDQNMTQGSLLDLAAELEQLAEKVGTDVKESLKDNAHELRKLEKEMQASFSRPLQSLKENIYSVQSRAAQLEGQTTAALDKANITQEFLERETPNIIKNETLAFLKQLLDFFETYISWAKSRVTEDVARCKPIAQSLDNVEVIGCDYIMDSVNAFWFSLGWCTLFLLPSIILAVRLAKFYRRMDIADVYRNEDFEMPPTFNSYKIPRPSTRH
;
A
#
# COMPACT_ATOMS: atom_id res chain seq x y z
N PRO A 1 -49.86 20.91 58.57
CA PRO A 1 -48.89 21.20 57.48
C PRO A 1 -48.15 22.52 57.73
N LEU A 2 -46.82 22.47 57.75
CA LEU A 2 -45.95 23.61 58.09
C LEU A 2 -46.08 24.72 57.05
N GLY A 3 -46.85 25.77 57.36
CA GLY A 3 -47.10 26.89 56.46
C GLY A 3 -48.13 27.88 57.00
N LEU A 4 -48.45 28.91 56.20
CA LEU A 4 -49.46 29.94 56.48
C LEU A 4 -50.77 29.27 56.92
N LYS A 5 -51.27 29.62 58.11
CA LYS A 5 -52.57 29.14 58.62
C LYS A 5 -53.65 30.15 58.29
N GLU A 6 -54.70 29.70 57.61
CA GLU A 6 -55.84 30.52 57.22
C GLU A 6 -56.59 31.03 58.47
N GLY A 7 -56.97 32.31 58.49
CA GLY A 7 -57.70 32.93 59.61
C GLY A 7 -56.86 33.39 60.81
N VAL A 8 -55.53 33.29 60.79
CA VAL A 8 -54.65 33.78 61.89
C VAL A 8 -54.34 35.27 61.72
N LEU A 9 -54.49 36.02 62.81
CA LEU A 9 -54.14 37.45 62.88
C LEU A 9 -52.69 37.69 62.43
N PRO A 10 -52.40 38.77 61.67
CA PRO A 10 -51.05 39.04 61.14
C PRO A 10 -49.93 39.09 62.19
N THR A 11 -50.26 39.40 63.44
CA THR A 11 -49.34 39.45 64.60
C THR A 11 -48.96 38.07 65.15
N GLN A 12 -49.73 37.02 64.84
CA GLN A 12 -49.55 35.66 65.38
C GLN A 12 -49.06 34.63 64.34
N ARG A 13 -48.56 35.09 63.19
CA ARG A 13 -48.03 34.20 62.13
C ARG A 13 -46.84 33.36 62.61
N SER A 14 -46.67 32.13 62.10
CA SER A 14 -45.60 31.21 62.51
C SER A 14 -44.20 31.73 62.14
N SER A 15 -43.17 31.29 62.87
CA SER A 15 -41.77 31.67 62.59
C SER A 15 -41.34 31.28 61.17
N LEU A 16 -41.76 30.09 60.70
CA LEU A 16 -41.50 29.62 59.34
C LEU A 16 -42.15 30.51 58.26
N SER A 17 -43.39 30.97 58.48
CA SER A 17 -44.06 31.92 57.58
C SER A 17 -43.30 33.24 57.53
N ASN A 18 -42.88 33.75 58.70
CA ASN A 18 -42.12 35.00 58.78
C ASN A 18 -40.75 34.89 58.09
N ALA A 19 -40.06 33.76 58.26
CA ALA A 19 -38.83 33.45 57.54
C ALA A 19 -39.06 33.45 56.03
N GLY A 20 -40.09 32.78 55.52
CA GLY A 20 -40.45 32.80 54.10
C GLY A 20 -40.72 34.20 53.55
N GLY A 21 -41.42 35.05 54.31
CA GLY A 21 -41.63 36.46 53.96
C GLY A 21 -40.34 37.27 53.89
N ASN A 22 -39.40 37.02 54.80
CA ASN A 22 -38.08 37.65 54.79
C ASN A 22 -37.22 37.14 53.62
N PHE A 23 -37.31 35.85 53.26
CA PHE A 23 -36.66 35.30 52.08
C PHE A 23 -37.19 35.92 50.79
N PHE A 24 -38.50 36.13 50.64
CA PHE A 24 -39.07 36.84 49.50
C PHE A 24 -38.55 38.29 49.41
N MET A 25 -38.49 39.02 50.53
CA MET A 25 -37.95 40.38 50.56
C MET A 25 -36.45 40.44 50.29
N ALA A 26 -35.67 39.48 50.80
CA ALA A 26 -34.26 39.34 50.46
C ALA A 26 -34.08 39.06 48.96
N GLY A 27 -34.85 38.14 48.40
CA GLY A 27 -34.85 37.83 46.96
C GLY A 27 -35.20 39.03 46.08
N VAL A 28 -36.15 39.87 46.50
CA VAL A 28 -36.46 41.15 45.84
C VAL A 28 -35.26 42.10 45.90
N GLY A 29 -34.59 42.20 47.05
CA GLY A 29 -33.37 43.01 47.21
C GLY A 29 -32.25 42.54 46.29
N PHE A 30 -31.94 41.23 46.29
CA PHE A 30 -30.97 40.62 45.38
C PHE A 30 -31.32 40.87 43.92
N SER A 31 -32.58 40.64 43.55
CA SER A 31 -33.09 40.89 42.20
C SER A 31 -32.85 42.33 41.77
N PHE A 32 -33.13 43.32 42.63
CA PHE A 32 -32.91 44.73 42.32
C PHE A 32 -31.43 45.10 42.15
N ILE A 33 -30.56 44.54 43.00
CA ILE A 33 -29.11 44.78 42.96
C ILE A 33 -28.48 44.22 41.68
N PHE A 34 -28.88 43.00 41.27
CA PHE A 34 -28.25 42.28 40.16
C PHE A 34 -28.98 42.43 38.82
N TYR A 35 -30.21 42.97 38.79
CA TYR A 35 -31.00 43.10 37.55
C TYR A 35 -30.27 43.90 36.46
N TRP A 36 -29.68 45.04 36.81
CA TRP A 36 -28.98 45.87 35.82
C TRP A 36 -27.71 45.19 35.28
N LEU A 37 -27.02 44.41 36.12
CA LEU A 37 -25.85 43.61 35.72
C LEU A 37 -26.26 42.50 34.75
N LEU A 38 -27.35 41.78 35.06
CA LEU A 38 -27.88 40.73 34.18
C LEU A 38 -28.36 41.30 32.84
N MET A 39 -29.08 42.43 32.86
CA MET A 39 -29.50 43.14 31.64
C MET A 39 -28.30 43.58 30.80
N LEU A 40 -27.26 44.15 31.41
CA LEU A 40 -26.04 44.57 30.73
C LEU A 40 -25.31 43.36 30.12
N LEU A 41 -25.18 42.26 30.87
CA LEU A 41 -24.54 41.04 30.39
C LEU A 41 -25.28 40.46 29.18
N VAL A 42 -26.62 40.34 29.26
CA VAL A 42 -27.45 39.85 28.15
C VAL A 42 -27.31 40.76 26.93
N MET A 43 -27.30 42.08 27.12
CA MET A 43 -27.14 43.03 26.01
C MET A 43 -25.80 42.86 25.27
N ILE A 44 -24.69 42.73 26.02
CA ILE A 44 -23.36 42.55 25.44
C ILE A 44 -23.31 41.23 24.67
N ILE A 45 -23.76 40.12 25.28
CA ILE A 45 -23.70 38.81 24.64
C ILE A 45 -24.64 38.74 23.43
N PHE A 46 -25.83 39.33 23.50
CA PHE A 46 -26.75 39.45 22.36
C PHE A 46 -26.12 40.23 21.21
N MET A 47 -25.53 41.39 21.50
CA MET A 47 -24.92 42.22 20.47
C MET A 47 -23.73 41.51 19.82
N LEU A 48 -22.85 40.88 20.62
CA LEU A 48 -21.70 40.16 20.08
C LEU A 48 -22.14 38.87 19.35
N GLY A 49 -22.92 38.01 19.99
CA GLY A 49 -23.35 36.73 19.44
C GLY A 49 -24.18 36.88 18.17
N GLY A 50 -25.18 37.77 18.19
CA GLY A 50 -26.03 38.02 17.03
C GLY A 50 -25.28 38.62 15.84
N ASN A 51 -24.40 39.61 16.07
CA ASN A 51 -23.63 40.21 14.99
C ASN A 51 -22.54 39.27 14.45
N ILE A 52 -21.83 38.53 15.31
CA ILE A 52 -20.80 37.59 14.86
C ILE A 52 -21.43 36.44 14.08
N TYR A 53 -22.57 35.90 14.54
CA TYR A 53 -23.28 34.85 13.81
C TYR A 53 -23.66 35.30 12.40
N MET A 54 -24.32 36.44 12.26
CA MET A 54 -24.82 36.91 10.96
C MET A 54 -23.68 37.36 10.03
N LEU A 55 -22.69 38.10 10.53
CA LEU A 55 -21.61 38.61 9.69
C LEU A 55 -20.55 37.57 9.35
N PHE A 56 -20.22 36.69 10.28
CA PHE A 56 -19.09 35.76 10.13
C PHE A 56 -19.57 34.35 9.80
N CYS A 57 -20.42 33.75 10.63
CA CYS A 57 -20.83 32.35 10.43
C CYS A 57 -21.66 32.15 9.17
N GLU A 58 -22.66 33.00 8.92
CA GLU A 58 -23.48 32.91 7.72
C GLU A 58 -22.69 33.24 6.43
N SER A 59 -21.76 34.20 6.51
CA SER A 59 -20.86 34.52 5.40
C SER A 59 -19.79 33.44 5.15
N TRP A 60 -19.36 32.71 6.17
CA TRP A 60 -18.43 31.58 6.06
C TRP A 60 -19.13 30.41 5.38
N HIS A 61 -20.32 30.06 5.86
CA HIS A 61 -21.13 28.96 5.33
C HIS A 61 -21.46 29.16 3.84
N ASN A 62 -21.83 30.39 3.46
CA ASN A 62 -22.13 30.75 2.08
C ASN A 62 -20.87 31.01 1.22
N GLN A 63 -19.67 30.78 1.75
CA GLN A 63 -18.37 31.03 1.10
C GLN A 63 -18.16 32.49 0.65
N GLN A 64 -18.98 33.42 1.13
CA GLN A 64 -18.88 34.85 0.83
C GLN A 64 -17.61 35.45 1.45
N LEU A 65 -17.14 34.90 2.57
CA LEU A 65 -15.84 35.27 3.14
C LEU A 65 -14.69 34.92 2.20
N PHE A 66 -14.74 33.77 1.51
CA PHE A 66 -13.68 33.37 0.58
C PHE A 66 -13.67 34.29 -0.66
N GLN A 67 -14.84 34.70 -1.14
CA GLN A 67 -14.94 35.70 -2.22
C GLN A 67 -14.37 37.07 -1.80
N LEU A 68 -14.48 37.43 -0.52
CA LEU A 68 -13.87 38.65 0.02
C LEU A 68 -12.33 38.56 0.04
N LEU A 69 -11.77 37.39 0.38
CA LEU A 69 -10.33 37.14 0.31
C LEU A 69 -9.81 37.14 -1.13
N ASP A 70 -10.63 36.68 -2.08
CA ASP A 70 -10.28 36.63 -3.50
C ASP A 70 -10.34 37.99 -4.20
N THR A 71 -11.04 38.97 -3.61
CA THR A 71 -11.19 40.30 -4.22
C THR A 71 -9.97 41.19 -3.91
N PRO A 72 -9.13 41.53 -4.91
CA PRO A 72 -7.93 42.33 -4.68
C PRO A 72 -8.28 43.73 -4.17
N GLY A 73 -7.55 44.20 -3.16
CA GLY A 73 -7.70 45.55 -2.60
C GLY A 73 -8.76 45.70 -1.49
N LYS A 74 -9.52 44.66 -1.15
CA LYS A 74 -10.42 44.66 0.02
C LYS A 74 -9.68 44.43 1.34
N ILE A 75 -8.60 43.66 1.31
CA ILE A 75 -7.71 43.43 2.44
C ILE A 75 -6.34 44.06 2.10
N PRO A 76 -5.86 45.05 2.87
CA PRO A 76 -4.58 45.69 2.59
C PRO A 76 -3.43 44.68 2.75
N ASN A 77 -2.51 44.65 1.78
CA ASN A 77 -1.29 43.81 1.76
C ASN A 77 -1.51 42.28 1.75
N PHE A 78 -2.70 41.79 1.41
CA PHE A 78 -2.93 40.35 1.27
C PHE A 78 -2.93 39.94 -0.21
N ASN A 79 -1.95 39.12 -0.60
CA ASN A 79 -1.90 38.46 -1.89
C ASN A 79 -1.49 36.99 -1.69
N LEU A 80 -2.44 36.09 -1.93
CA LEU A 80 -2.23 34.65 -1.74
C LEU A 80 -1.16 34.09 -2.67
N SER A 81 -1.14 34.54 -3.93
CA SER A 81 -0.15 34.09 -4.92
C SER A 81 1.28 34.50 -4.51
N GLU A 82 1.46 35.69 -3.93
CA GLU A 82 2.77 36.16 -3.45
C GLU A 82 3.22 35.38 -2.20
N LEU A 83 2.31 35.12 -1.25
CA LEU A 83 2.60 34.34 -0.04
C LEU A 83 3.03 32.90 -0.35
N LEU A 84 2.42 32.29 -1.37
CA LEU A 84 2.72 30.93 -1.80
C LEU A 84 3.87 30.86 -2.82
N GLY A 85 4.42 32.00 -3.25
CA GLY A 85 5.50 32.06 -4.22
C GLY A 85 5.11 31.57 -5.62
N LEU A 86 3.83 31.65 -5.98
CA LEU A 86 3.30 31.16 -7.26
C LEU A 86 3.52 32.19 -8.37
N LYS A 87 4.10 31.76 -9.48
CA LYS A 87 4.22 32.55 -10.72
C LYS A 87 2.94 32.41 -11.54
N GLY A 88 1.90 33.18 -11.19
CA GLY A 88 0.65 33.21 -11.93
C GLY A 88 -0.31 34.27 -11.38
N ASP A 89 -1.06 34.92 -12.27
CA ASP A 89 -2.10 35.87 -11.90
C ASP A 89 -3.27 35.12 -11.25
N THR A 90 -3.58 35.51 -10.01
CA THR A 90 -4.81 35.22 -9.24
C THR A 90 -5.14 33.74 -9.03
N THR A 91 -4.54 33.14 -8.02
CA THR A 91 -5.13 31.94 -7.42
C THR A 91 -6.29 32.36 -6.51
N ASN A 92 -7.51 31.97 -6.88
CA ASN A 92 -8.70 32.23 -6.08
C ASN A 92 -8.77 31.18 -4.96
N PHE A 93 -8.70 31.62 -3.71
CA PHE A 93 -8.89 30.79 -2.52
C PHE A 93 -10.20 30.01 -2.56
N SER A 94 -11.29 30.62 -3.04
CA SER A 94 -12.57 29.93 -3.20
C SER A 94 -12.47 28.72 -4.13
N GLU A 95 -11.76 28.85 -5.24
CA GLU A 95 -11.55 27.75 -6.18
C GLU A 95 -10.63 26.69 -5.59
N ILE A 96 -9.55 27.10 -4.91
CA ILE A 96 -8.64 26.19 -4.18
C ILE A 96 -9.43 25.35 -3.18
N TYR A 97 -10.24 26.00 -2.35
CA TYR A 97 -11.04 25.33 -1.35
C TYR A 97 -12.04 24.34 -1.97
N ARG A 98 -12.72 24.73 -3.05
CA ARG A 98 -13.66 23.86 -3.78
C ARG A 98 -12.98 22.62 -4.37
N GLN A 99 -11.81 22.78 -4.99
CA GLN A 99 -11.04 21.67 -5.52
C GLN A 99 -10.52 20.75 -4.39
N CYS A 100 -10.13 21.33 -3.24
CA CYS A 100 -9.74 20.55 -2.09
C CYS A 100 -10.89 19.74 -1.48
N GLN A 101 -12.11 20.27 -1.45
CA GLN A 101 -13.30 19.48 -1.06
C GLN A 101 -13.51 18.27 -1.98
N GLN A 102 -13.15 18.38 -3.26
CA GLN A 102 -13.22 17.30 -4.26
C GLN A 102 -12.04 16.32 -4.20
N ASP A 103 -11.15 16.43 -3.22
CA ASP A 103 -9.95 15.58 -3.07
C ASP A 103 -8.92 15.76 -4.20
N ALA A 104 -8.87 16.94 -4.81
CA ALA A 104 -7.81 17.28 -5.75
C ALA A 104 -6.43 17.31 -5.07
N SER A 105 -5.38 17.06 -5.86
CA SER A 105 -4.00 17.27 -5.43
C SER A 105 -3.67 18.75 -5.36
N LEU A 106 -2.75 19.13 -4.47
CA LEU A 106 -2.20 20.48 -4.45
C LEU A 106 -1.50 20.84 -5.75
N TRP A 107 -0.98 19.86 -6.49
CA TRP A 107 -0.35 20.08 -7.78
C TRP A 107 -1.31 20.73 -8.79
N HIS A 108 -2.50 20.14 -8.96
CA HIS A 108 -3.53 20.69 -9.84
C HIS A 108 -4.18 21.95 -9.24
N THR A 109 -4.40 21.95 -7.92
CA THR A 109 -5.11 23.03 -7.23
C THR A 109 -4.34 24.35 -7.23
N LEU A 110 -3.01 24.30 -7.11
CA LEU A 110 -2.14 25.48 -7.12
C LEU A 110 -1.53 25.77 -8.51
N HIS A 111 -1.95 25.03 -9.54
CA HIS A 111 -1.40 25.15 -10.90
C HIS A 111 0.13 25.13 -10.93
N LEU A 112 0.74 24.20 -10.19
CA LEU A 112 2.20 24.13 -10.03
C LEU A 112 2.91 23.82 -11.36
N ASP A 113 2.20 23.26 -12.33
CA ASP A 113 2.65 23.04 -13.70
C ASP A 113 3.11 24.35 -14.40
N GLN A 114 2.54 25.50 -14.02
CA GLN A 114 2.92 26.80 -14.59
C GLN A 114 4.25 27.33 -14.03
N SER A 115 4.58 26.96 -12.79
CA SER A 115 5.82 27.41 -12.14
C SER A 115 6.96 26.41 -12.32
N MET A 116 6.64 25.12 -12.45
CA MET A 116 7.59 24.02 -12.52
C MET A 116 7.14 22.98 -13.55
N SER A 117 7.94 22.80 -14.61
CA SER A 117 7.74 21.71 -15.57
C SER A 117 8.38 20.41 -15.08
N LEU A 118 7.55 19.44 -14.67
CA LEU A 118 8.01 18.07 -14.37
C LEU A 118 8.62 17.38 -15.60
N ASP A 119 8.17 17.76 -16.81
CA ASP A 119 8.70 17.22 -18.05
C ASP A 119 10.14 17.65 -18.31
N GLU A 120 10.48 18.91 -18.00
CA GLU A 120 11.85 19.40 -18.09
C GLU A 120 12.72 18.83 -16.96
N LEU A 121 12.21 18.81 -15.72
CA LEU A 121 12.99 18.37 -14.55
C LEU A 121 13.33 16.87 -14.60
N LEU A 122 12.39 16.04 -15.07
CA LEU A 122 12.53 14.59 -15.16
C LEU A 122 12.87 14.12 -16.58
N ASN A 123 13.45 14.99 -17.41
CA ASN A 123 13.82 14.66 -18.77
C ASN A 123 15.06 13.74 -18.82
N ILE A 124 14.84 12.43 -19.02
CA ILE A 124 15.92 11.45 -19.20
C ILE A 124 16.30 11.20 -20.66
N SER A 125 15.68 11.87 -21.62
CA SER A 125 15.96 11.64 -23.05
C SER A 125 17.43 11.88 -23.40
N GLN A 126 18.06 12.88 -22.77
CA GLN A 126 19.47 13.19 -22.96
C GLN A 126 20.39 12.05 -22.52
N TYR A 127 20.11 11.44 -21.36
CA TYR A 127 20.88 10.31 -20.84
C TYR A 127 20.62 9.05 -21.66
N THR A 128 19.36 8.78 -21.98
CA THR A 128 18.92 7.65 -22.80
C THR A 128 19.59 7.65 -24.18
N GLY A 129 19.62 8.81 -24.84
CA GLY A 129 20.29 8.97 -26.13
C GLY A 129 21.80 8.76 -26.06
N ASN A 130 22.46 9.31 -25.04
CA ASN A 130 23.89 9.12 -24.83
C ASN A 130 24.26 7.65 -24.57
N ILE A 131 23.46 6.97 -23.74
CA ILE A 131 23.67 5.56 -23.41
C ILE A 131 23.46 4.69 -24.65
N SER A 132 22.36 4.88 -25.40
CA SER A 132 22.11 4.14 -26.65
C SER A 132 23.25 4.32 -27.66
N THR A 133 23.71 5.57 -27.85
CA THR A 133 24.79 5.88 -28.79
C THR A 133 26.14 5.28 -28.35
N ALA A 134 26.42 5.26 -27.05
CA ALA A 134 27.64 4.66 -26.52
C ALA A 134 27.67 3.14 -26.74
N PHE A 135 26.53 2.46 -26.59
CA PHE A 135 26.41 1.02 -26.80
C PHE A 135 26.41 0.62 -28.28
N GLU A 136 25.83 1.42 -29.17
CA GLU A 136 25.93 1.19 -30.62
C GLU A 136 27.38 1.21 -31.12
N LYS A 137 28.21 2.06 -30.51
CA LYS A 137 29.65 2.18 -30.80
C LYS A 137 30.52 1.14 -30.09
N MET A 138 29.94 0.30 -29.23
CA MET A 138 30.69 -0.72 -28.49
C MET A 138 31.10 -1.87 -29.42
N ASN A 139 32.40 -2.00 -29.65
CA ASN A 139 32.97 -3.17 -30.30
C ASN A 139 33.29 -4.23 -29.24
N ILE A 140 32.57 -5.35 -29.28
CA ILE A 140 32.80 -6.49 -28.39
C ILE A 140 33.92 -7.34 -28.97
N THR A 141 35.14 -7.15 -28.47
CA THR A 141 36.27 -8.04 -28.74
C THR A 141 36.23 -9.20 -27.77
N LEU A 142 35.76 -10.36 -28.21
CA LEU A 142 35.95 -11.60 -27.45
C LEU A 142 37.42 -12.03 -27.57
N GLY A 143 37.94 -12.62 -26.49
CA GLY A 143 39.19 -13.36 -26.57
C GLY A 143 39.08 -14.51 -27.59
N PRO A 144 40.18 -14.94 -28.21
CA PRO A 144 40.15 -16.05 -29.14
C PRO A 144 39.69 -17.32 -28.40
N ILE A 145 38.48 -17.78 -28.73
CA ILE A 145 37.98 -19.07 -28.29
C ILE A 145 38.65 -20.09 -29.19
N SER A 146 39.42 -21.05 -28.65
CA SER A 146 39.98 -22.16 -29.42
C SER A 146 39.53 -23.46 -28.79
N LEU A 147 38.63 -24.19 -29.47
CA LEU A 147 38.12 -25.47 -28.99
C LEU A 147 39.20 -26.55 -29.07
N LEU A 148 39.87 -26.62 -30.22
CA LEU A 148 40.96 -27.56 -30.52
C LEU A 148 41.99 -26.86 -31.41
N ASN A 149 43.24 -26.85 -30.97
CA ASN A 149 44.36 -26.37 -31.78
C ASN A 149 44.67 -27.35 -32.91
N GLN A 150 45.31 -26.87 -33.97
CA GLN A 150 45.67 -27.71 -35.11
C GLN A 150 46.50 -28.93 -34.71
N SER A 151 47.46 -28.77 -33.79
CA SER A 151 48.26 -29.88 -33.25
C SER A 151 47.44 -30.95 -32.55
N GLN A 152 46.36 -30.56 -31.86
CA GLN A 152 45.45 -31.50 -31.18
C GLN A 152 44.58 -32.24 -32.20
N LYS A 153 44.11 -31.55 -33.25
CA LYS A 153 43.38 -32.16 -34.37
C LYS A 153 44.24 -33.21 -35.08
N ASP A 154 45.48 -32.86 -35.39
CA ASP A 154 46.44 -33.75 -36.06
C ASP A 154 46.83 -34.94 -35.17
N LEU A 155 46.96 -34.73 -33.86
CA LEU A 155 47.24 -35.80 -32.90
C LEU A 155 46.08 -36.80 -32.82
N LEU A 156 44.82 -36.33 -32.78
CA LEU A 156 43.65 -37.22 -32.76
C LEU A 156 43.54 -38.04 -34.04
N LEU A 157 43.73 -37.42 -35.20
CA LEU A 157 43.74 -38.09 -36.50
C LEU A 157 44.86 -39.12 -36.63
N SER A 158 46.08 -38.75 -36.24
CA SER A 158 47.24 -39.66 -36.30
C SER A 158 47.12 -40.81 -35.31
N THR A 159 46.60 -40.57 -34.10
CA THR A 159 46.34 -41.62 -33.10
C THR A 159 45.27 -42.59 -33.60
N SER A 160 44.20 -42.08 -34.21
CA SER A 160 43.16 -42.93 -34.78
C SER A 160 43.66 -43.80 -35.94
N ARG A 161 44.55 -43.25 -36.78
CA ARG A 161 45.18 -44.00 -37.87
C ARG A 161 46.21 -45.02 -37.37
N ALA A 162 46.97 -44.66 -36.33
CA ALA A 162 47.93 -45.56 -35.70
C ALA A 162 47.24 -46.74 -34.98
N GLY A 163 46.00 -46.56 -34.54
CA GLY A 163 45.17 -47.60 -33.94
C GLY A 163 44.59 -48.62 -34.94
N GLN A 164 44.88 -48.49 -36.24
CA GLN A 164 44.40 -49.46 -37.24
C GLN A 164 45.12 -50.81 -37.07
N PRO A 165 44.38 -51.94 -37.03
CA PRO A 165 44.97 -53.25 -36.93
C PRO A 165 45.79 -53.59 -38.19
N PRO A 166 46.73 -54.54 -38.09
CA PRO A 166 47.40 -55.08 -39.26
C PRO A 166 46.38 -55.76 -40.18
N ASN A 167 46.78 -55.96 -41.45
CA ASN A 167 45.96 -56.67 -42.40
C ASN A 167 45.88 -58.17 -42.02
N PHE A 168 44.70 -58.59 -41.54
CA PHE A 168 44.40 -59.97 -41.16
C PHE A 168 43.84 -60.83 -42.31
N THR A 169 43.81 -60.36 -43.56
CA THR A 169 43.22 -61.12 -44.68
C THR A 169 43.85 -62.51 -44.81
N LEU A 170 45.19 -62.61 -44.81
CA LEU A 170 45.89 -63.89 -44.89
C LEU A 170 45.64 -64.77 -43.65
N THR A 171 45.53 -64.16 -42.46
CA THR A 171 45.22 -64.88 -41.22
C THR A 171 43.81 -65.45 -41.24
N LEU A 172 42.84 -64.70 -41.75
CA LEU A 172 41.45 -65.15 -41.91
C LEU A 172 41.35 -66.26 -42.97
N GLU A 173 42.06 -66.15 -44.09
CA GLU A 173 42.14 -67.21 -45.10
C GLU A 173 42.73 -68.51 -44.52
N GLN A 174 43.77 -68.40 -43.71
CA GLN A 174 44.38 -69.57 -43.06
C GLN A 174 43.49 -70.16 -41.96
N LEU A 175 42.72 -69.33 -41.24
CA LEU A 175 41.74 -69.79 -40.25
C LEU A 175 40.54 -70.52 -40.87
N ASP A 176 40.26 -70.28 -42.15
CA ASP A 176 39.18 -70.95 -42.90
C ASP A 176 39.63 -72.28 -43.52
N GLN A 177 40.91 -72.64 -43.42
CA GLN A 177 41.41 -73.94 -43.85
C GLN A 177 41.15 -75.04 -42.82
N ASN A 178 40.95 -76.27 -43.31
CA ASN A 178 40.88 -77.44 -42.45
C ASN A 178 42.23 -77.70 -41.76
N MET A 179 42.19 -78.10 -40.48
CA MET A 179 43.38 -78.35 -39.67
C MET A 179 44.27 -79.49 -40.21
N THR A 180 43.67 -80.40 -40.97
CA THR A 180 44.32 -81.55 -41.59
C THR A 180 44.11 -81.51 -43.10
N GLN A 181 45.08 -82.04 -43.86
CA GLN A 181 44.98 -82.12 -45.33
C GLN A 181 43.82 -83.01 -45.82
N GLY A 182 43.29 -83.88 -44.96
CA GLY A 182 42.13 -84.72 -45.21
C GLY A 182 41.42 -85.09 -43.90
N SER A 183 40.25 -85.71 -44.01
CA SER A 183 39.43 -86.12 -42.86
C SER A 183 40.10 -87.28 -42.11
N LEU A 184 40.48 -87.07 -40.85
CA LEU A 184 40.98 -88.13 -39.97
C LEU A 184 39.93 -89.24 -39.78
N LEU A 185 38.64 -88.88 -39.85
CA LEU A 185 37.53 -89.83 -39.77
C LEU A 185 37.44 -90.70 -41.02
N ASP A 186 37.68 -90.14 -42.20
CA ASP A 186 37.64 -90.87 -43.47
C ASP A 186 38.83 -91.85 -43.54
N LEU A 187 40.02 -91.39 -43.14
CA LEU A 187 41.20 -92.24 -43.02
C LEU A 187 40.99 -93.37 -42.00
N ALA A 188 40.38 -93.08 -40.85
CA ALA A 188 40.03 -94.11 -39.86
C ALA A 188 39.05 -95.15 -40.43
N ALA A 189 38.06 -94.71 -41.21
CA ALA A 189 37.10 -95.60 -41.87
C ALA A 189 37.77 -96.47 -42.95
N GLU A 190 38.71 -95.93 -43.73
CA GLU A 190 39.50 -96.68 -44.71
C GLU A 190 40.39 -97.74 -44.03
N LEU A 191 41.03 -97.42 -42.91
CA LEU A 191 41.83 -98.37 -42.14
C LEU A 191 40.99 -99.53 -41.58
N GLU A 192 39.77 -99.25 -41.12
CA GLU A 192 38.83 -100.30 -40.68
C GLU A 192 38.37 -101.18 -41.84
N GLN A 193 38.07 -100.59 -43.00
CA GLN A 193 37.72 -101.36 -44.20
C GLN A 193 38.88 -102.24 -44.68
N LEU A 194 40.12 -101.75 -44.54
CA LEU A 194 41.32 -102.52 -44.84
C LEU A 194 41.51 -103.65 -43.83
N ALA A 195 41.25 -103.41 -42.55
CA ALA A 195 41.35 -104.40 -41.47
C ALA A 195 40.42 -105.61 -41.70
N GLU A 196 39.27 -105.42 -42.35
CA GLU A 196 38.36 -106.53 -42.69
C GLU A 196 38.83 -107.38 -43.89
N LYS A 197 39.84 -106.94 -44.65
CA LYS A 197 40.37 -107.62 -45.85
C LYS A 197 41.74 -108.31 -45.64
N VAL A 198 42.34 -108.18 -44.45
CA VAL A 198 43.72 -108.63 -44.15
C VAL A 198 43.72 -109.76 -43.09
N GLY A 199 44.84 -110.51 -42.99
CA GLY A 199 45.06 -111.58 -41.99
C GLY A 199 45.01 -111.11 -40.54
N THR A 200 44.78 -112.06 -39.62
CA THR A 200 44.52 -111.81 -38.18
C THR A 200 45.64 -111.09 -37.44
N ASP A 201 46.87 -111.17 -37.94
CA ASP A 201 48.09 -110.57 -37.40
C ASP A 201 48.18 -109.05 -37.60
N VAL A 202 47.56 -108.48 -38.63
CA VAL A 202 47.59 -107.02 -38.94
C VAL A 202 46.25 -106.33 -38.64
N LYS A 203 45.16 -107.12 -38.55
CA LYS A 203 43.79 -106.63 -38.33
C LYS A 203 43.63 -105.78 -37.06
N GLU A 204 44.18 -106.23 -35.94
CA GLU A 204 44.04 -105.53 -34.65
C GLU A 204 44.79 -104.18 -34.67
N SER A 205 46.01 -104.17 -35.20
CA SER A 205 46.82 -102.95 -35.36
C SER A 205 46.14 -101.89 -36.24
N LEU A 206 45.48 -102.30 -37.33
CA LEU A 206 44.73 -101.36 -38.18
C LEU A 206 43.51 -100.76 -37.45
N LYS A 207 42.82 -101.55 -36.61
CA LYS A 207 41.70 -101.06 -35.80
C LYS A 207 42.15 -100.14 -34.67
N ASP A 208 43.26 -100.46 -34.01
CA ASP A 208 43.86 -99.60 -32.98
C ASP A 208 44.27 -98.25 -33.56
N ASN A 209 44.93 -98.23 -34.72
CA ASN A 209 45.28 -97.00 -35.42
C ASN A 209 44.03 -96.18 -35.83
N ALA A 210 42.98 -96.84 -36.31
CA ALA A 210 41.71 -96.18 -36.62
C ALA A 210 41.05 -95.57 -35.35
N HIS A 211 41.15 -96.26 -34.21
CA HIS A 211 40.65 -95.75 -32.93
C HIS A 211 41.45 -94.53 -32.46
N GLU A 212 42.78 -94.57 -32.53
CA GLU A 212 43.65 -93.45 -32.19
C GLU A 212 43.41 -92.24 -33.11
N LEU A 213 43.17 -92.42 -34.41
CA LEU A 213 42.81 -91.31 -35.31
C LEU A 213 41.48 -90.63 -34.92
N ARG A 214 40.46 -91.40 -34.51
CA ARG A 214 39.20 -90.82 -34.02
C ARG A 214 39.34 -90.12 -32.67
N LYS A 215 40.18 -90.66 -31.79
CA LYS A 215 40.53 -90.02 -30.51
C LYS A 215 41.26 -88.70 -30.75
N LEU A 216 42.23 -88.69 -31.67
CA LEU A 216 42.96 -87.50 -32.08
C LEU A 216 42.04 -86.42 -32.66
N GLU A 217 41.11 -86.79 -33.56
CA GLU A 217 40.10 -85.87 -34.09
C GLU A 217 39.26 -85.24 -32.97
N LYS A 218 38.80 -86.05 -32.01
CA LYS A 218 38.00 -85.57 -30.87
C LYS A 218 38.79 -84.64 -29.95
N GLU A 219 40.04 -84.95 -29.67
CA GLU A 219 40.95 -84.12 -28.87
C GLU A 219 41.29 -82.80 -29.60
N MET A 220 41.51 -82.87 -30.91
CA MET A 220 41.77 -81.71 -31.77
C MET A 220 40.55 -80.77 -31.82
N GLN A 221 39.36 -81.33 -32.04
CA GLN A 221 38.11 -80.57 -32.04
C GLN A 221 37.84 -79.94 -30.66
N ALA A 222 38.08 -80.67 -29.57
CA ALA A 222 37.89 -80.14 -28.21
C ALA A 222 38.89 -79.02 -27.86
N SER A 223 40.12 -79.11 -28.35
CA SER A 223 41.20 -78.18 -28.00
C SER A 223 41.25 -76.94 -28.88
N PHE A 224 40.96 -77.05 -30.18
CA PHE A 224 41.23 -75.98 -31.15
C PHE A 224 39.98 -75.30 -31.75
N SER A 225 38.83 -75.97 -31.83
CA SER A 225 37.63 -75.40 -32.49
C SER A 225 37.18 -74.08 -31.85
N ARG A 226 37.07 -74.04 -30.51
CA ARG A 226 36.65 -72.85 -29.76
C ARG A 226 37.68 -71.71 -29.82
N PRO A 227 38.98 -71.93 -29.58
CA PRO A 227 39.98 -70.87 -29.74
C PRO A 227 40.06 -70.30 -31.15
N LEU A 228 39.97 -71.13 -32.20
CA LEU A 228 40.00 -70.67 -33.60
C LEU A 228 38.78 -69.83 -33.94
N GLN A 229 37.57 -70.27 -33.54
CA GLN A 229 36.36 -69.48 -33.71
C GLN A 229 36.43 -68.14 -32.96
N SER A 230 36.89 -68.17 -31.71
CA SER A 230 37.05 -66.95 -30.90
C SER A 230 38.07 -66.00 -31.52
N LEU A 231 39.18 -66.51 -32.07
CA LEU A 231 40.17 -65.70 -32.78
C LEU A 231 39.56 -65.02 -34.02
N LYS A 232 38.78 -65.75 -34.83
CA LYS A 232 38.07 -65.20 -35.99
C LYS A 232 37.09 -64.09 -35.59
N GLU A 233 36.28 -64.31 -34.57
CA GLU A 233 35.35 -63.29 -34.04
C GLU A 233 36.07 -62.06 -33.49
N ASN A 234 37.18 -62.25 -32.76
CA ASN A 234 37.99 -61.16 -32.24
C ASN A 234 38.64 -60.34 -33.35
N ILE A 235 39.15 -60.99 -34.42
CA ILE A 235 39.70 -60.31 -35.59
C ILE A 235 38.65 -59.41 -36.25
N TYR A 236 37.44 -59.93 -36.52
CA TYR A 236 36.36 -59.13 -37.09
C TYR A 236 35.94 -57.97 -36.18
N SER A 237 35.84 -58.22 -34.87
CA SER A 237 35.48 -57.19 -33.88
C SER A 237 36.52 -56.06 -33.85
N VAL A 238 37.82 -56.38 -33.86
CA VAL A 238 38.90 -55.39 -33.89
C VAL A 238 38.90 -54.61 -35.19
N GLN A 239 38.76 -55.26 -36.36
CA GLN A 239 38.67 -54.58 -37.66
C GLN A 239 37.49 -53.61 -37.72
N SER A 240 36.31 -54.04 -37.27
CA SER A 240 35.12 -53.20 -37.25
C SER A 240 35.25 -52.01 -36.30
N ARG A 241 35.76 -52.23 -35.09
CA ARG A 241 35.92 -51.16 -34.08
C ARG A 241 36.98 -50.15 -34.47
N ALA A 242 38.08 -50.59 -35.10
CA ALA A 242 39.13 -49.70 -35.57
C ALA A 242 38.67 -48.83 -36.75
N ALA A 243 37.92 -49.39 -37.71
CA ALA A 243 37.29 -48.61 -38.77
C ALA A 243 36.28 -47.58 -38.20
N GLN A 244 35.52 -47.97 -37.18
CA GLN A 244 34.59 -47.07 -36.50
C GLN A 244 35.32 -45.95 -35.74
N LEU A 245 36.49 -46.23 -35.13
CA LEU A 245 37.28 -45.24 -34.41
C LEU A 245 37.72 -44.09 -35.31
N GLU A 246 38.18 -44.39 -36.53
CA GLU A 246 38.57 -43.36 -37.51
C GLU A 246 37.35 -42.55 -37.97
N GLY A 247 36.25 -43.21 -38.33
CA GLY A 247 35.02 -42.52 -38.70
C GLY A 247 34.48 -41.61 -37.58
N GLN A 248 34.50 -42.07 -36.33
CA GLN A 248 34.06 -41.29 -35.17
C GLN A 248 35.00 -40.13 -34.87
N THR A 249 36.32 -40.32 -34.98
CA THR A 249 37.31 -39.27 -34.76
C THR A 249 37.15 -38.16 -35.80
N THR A 250 37.01 -38.51 -37.08
CA THR A 250 36.78 -37.53 -38.15
C THR A 250 35.46 -36.78 -37.96
N ALA A 251 34.37 -37.48 -37.62
CA ALA A 251 33.07 -36.84 -37.35
C ALA A 251 33.10 -35.91 -36.13
N ALA A 252 33.86 -36.26 -35.09
CA ALA A 252 34.04 -35.42 -33.90
C ALA A 252 34.85 -34.16 -34.23
N LEU A 253 35.92 -34.29 -35.02
CA LEU A 253 36.74 -33.16 -35.48
C LEU A 253 35.94 -32.20 -36.37
N ASP A 254 35.10 -32.73 -37.25
CA ASP A 254 34.20 -31.93 -38.11
C ASP A 254 33.19 -31.13 -37.28
N LYS A 255 32.52 -31.77 -36.32
CA LYS A 255 31.63 -31.08 -35.37
C LYS A 255 32.35 -30.01 -34.55
N ALA A 256 33.58 -30.29 -34.10
CA ALA A 256 34.40 -29.32 -33.39
C ALA A 256 34.73 -28.11 -34.27
N ASN A 257 35.00 -28.33 -35.57
CA ASN A 257 35.27 -27.25 -36.52
C ASN A 257 34.03 -26.39 -36.80
N ILE A 258 32.88 -27.01 -37.03
CA ILE A 258 31.60 -26.30 -37.18
C ILE A 258 31.28 -25.46 -35.93
N THR A 259 31.53 -26.02 -34.75
CA THR A 259 31.31 -25.32 -33.48
C THR A 259 32.26 -24.14 -33.32
N GLN A 260 33.53 -24.31 -33.69
CA GLN A 260 34.53 -23.24 -33.68
C GLN A 260 34.11 -22.07 -34.59
N GLU A 261 33.68 -22.35 -35.83
CA GLU A 261 33.21 -21.32 -36.76
C GLU A 261 31.96 -20.60 -36.26
N PHE A 262 31.01 -21.32 -35.66
CA PHE A 262 29.84 -20.73 -35.02
C PHE A 262 30.24 -19.80 -33.87
N LEU A 263 31.16 -20.24 -33.00
CA LEU A 263 31.60 -19.45 -31.86
C LEU A 263 32.31 -18.16 -32.30
N GLU A 264 33.12 -18.21 -33.36
CA GLU A 264 33.80 -17.03 -33.90
C GLU A 264 32.83 -16.05 -34.57
N ARG A 265 31.83 -16.56 -35.32
CA ARG A 265 30.94 -15.73 -36.12
C ARG A 265 29.72 -15.20 -35.36
N GLU A 266 29.06 -16.06 -34.58
CA GLU A 266 27.76 -15.75 -33.99
C GLU A 266 27.87 -15.20 -32.57
N THR A 267 28.86 -15.61 -31.77
CA THR A 267 29.00 -15.16 -30.37
C THR A 267 29.06 -13.64 -30.22
N PRO A 268 29.86 -12.89 -31.03
CA PRO A 268 29.87 -11.43 -30.93
C PRO A 268 28.49 -10.80 -31.21
N ASN A 269 27.74 -11.36 -32.17
CA ASN A 269 26.41 -10.89 -32.52
C ASN A 269 25.39 -11.20 -31.42
N ILE A 270 25.44 -12.42 -30.85
CA ILE A 270 24.58 -12.83 -29.74
C ILE A 270 24.81 -11.91 -28.54
N ILE A 271 26.07 -11.72 -28.12
CA ILE A 271 26.37 -10.85 -26.97
C ILE A 271 25.93 -9.42 -27.24
N LYS A 272 26.17 -8.90 -28.45
CA LYS A 272 25.69 -7.56 -28.82
C LYS A 272 24.17 -7.45 -28.72
N ASN A 273 23.44 -8.42 -29.26
CA ASN A 273 21.97 -8.42 -29.25
C ASN A 273 21.40 -8.56 -27.83
N GLU A 274 21.91 -9.49 -27.03
CA GLU A 274 21.50 -9.68 -25.64
C GLU A 274 21.82 -8.45 -24.78
N THR A 275 22.99 -7.82 -25.00
CA THR A 275 23.35 -6.59 -24.28
C THR A 275 22.43 -5.43 -24.65
N LEU A 276 22.06 -5.30 -25.93
CA LEU A 276 21.09 -4.29 -26.38
C LEU A 276 19.69 -4.55 -25.83
N ALA A 277 19.26 -5.81 -25.77
CA ALA A 277 17.98 -6.19 -25.17
C ALA A 277 17.94 -5.85 -23.68
N PHE A 278 18.99 -6.19 -22.93
CA PHE A 278 19.13 -5.83 -21.52
C PHE A 278 19.10 -4.31 -21.31
N LEU A 279 19.84 -3.56 -22.12
CA LEU A 279 19.86 -2.11 -22.04
C LEU A 279 18.48 -1.50 -22.31
N LYS A 280 17.78 -1.98 -23.34
CA LYS A 280 16.42 -1.52 -23.65
C LYS A 280 15.47 -1.76 -22.49
N GLN A 281 15.55 -2.93 -21.85
CA GLN A 281 14.75 -3.25 -20.68
C GLN A 281 15.07 -2.33 -19.50
N LEU A 282 16.36 -2.01 -19.28
CA LEU A 282 16.77 -1.08 -18.23
C LEU A 282 16.23 0.34 -18.48
N LEU A 283 16.30 0.84 -19.72
CA LEU A 283 15.76 2.14 -20.10
C LEU A 283 14.23 2.19 -19.93
N ASP A 284 13.53 1.13 -20.31
CA ASP A 284 12.08 0.98 -20.14
C ASP A 284 11.67 1.06 -18.65
N PHE A 285 12.47 0.48 -17.74
CA PHE A 285 12.25 0.64 -16.30
C PHE A 285 12.37 2.10 -15.84
N PHE A 286 13.36 2.84 -16.35
CA PHE A 286 13.52 4.27 -16.00
C PHE A 286 12.38 5.12 -16.54
N GLU A 287 11.96 4.88 -17.79
CA GLU A 287 10.82 5.56 -18.40
C GLU A 287 9.53 5.29 -17.61
N THR A 288 9.27 4.01 -17.28
CA THR A 288 8.13 3.60 -16.46
C THR A 288 8.15 4.25 -15.08
N TYR A 289 9.31 4.26 -14.42
CA TYR A 289 9.45 4.88 -13.10
C TYR A 289 9.20 6.38 -13.12
N ILE A 290 9.69 7.09 -14.15
CA ILE A 290 9.47 8.53 -14.30
C ILE A 290 8.01 8.83 -14.61
N SER A 291 7.38 8.05 -15.47
CA SER A 291 5.94 8.17 -15.74
C SER A 291 5.11 7.97 -14.47
N TRP A 292 5.44 6.93 -13.69
CA TRP A 292 4.83 6.69 -12.39
C TRP A 292 5.06 7.84 -11.42
N ALA A 293 6.30 8.33 -11.30
CA ALA A 293 6.65 9.42 -10.40
C ALA A 293 5.90 10.72 -10.77
N LYS A 294 5.79 11.04 -12.06
CA LYS A 294 4.99 12.16 -12.56
C LYS A 294 3.54 12.02 -12.12
N SER A 295 2.88 10.91 -12.48
CA SER A 295 1.47 10.66 -12.13
C SER A 295 1.24 10.72 -10.61
N ARG A 296 2.13 10.13 -9.81
CA ARG A 296 2.02 10.17 -8.36
C ARG A 296 2.14 11.58 -7.81
N VAL A 297 3.11 12.36 -8.27
CA VAL A 297 3.30 13.74 -7.82
C VAL A 297 2.13 14.63 -8.24
N THR A 298 1.58 14.42 -9.45
CA THR A 298 0.49 15.24 -9.97
C THR A 298 -0.88 14.87 -9.39
N GLU A 299 -1.16 13.60 -9.12
CA GLU A 299 -2.52 13.15 -8.76
C GLU A 299 -2.66 12.72 -7.30
N ASP A 300 -1.65 12.04 -6.75
CA ASP A 300 -1.81 11.29 -5.51
C ASP A 300 -1.06 11.86 -4.32
N VAL A 301 0.02 12.58 -4.56
CA VAL A 301 0.82 13.23 -3.52
C VAL A 301 0.16 14.54 -3.14
N ALA A 302 0.11 14.79 -1.82
CA ALA A 302 -0.43 16.01 -1.25
C ALA A 302 -1.88 16.32 -1.69
N ARG A 303 -2.78 15.35 -1.57
CA ARG A 303 -4.23 15.59 -1.66
C ARG A 303 -4.67 16.58 -0.59
N CYS A 304 -5.50 17.56 -0.96
CA CYS A 304 -5.84 18.67 -0.06
C CYS A 304 -7.20 18.55 0.65
N LYS A 305 -7.90 17.41 0.51
CA LYS A 305 -9.12 17.13 1.27
C LYS A 305 -8.98 17.29 2.79
N PRO A 306 -7.89 16.83 3.44
CA PRO A 306 -7.74 17.02 4.88
C PRO A 306 -7.67 18.49 5.29
N ILE A 307 -7.16 19.37 4.41
CA ILE A 307 -7.10 20.81 4.64
C ILE A 307 -8.50 21.41 4.59
N ALA A 308 -9.27 21.10 3.54
CA ALA A 308 -10.67 21.54 3.43
C ALA A 308 -11.50 21.05 4.63
N GLN A 309 -11.38 19.77 5.00
CA GLN A 309 -12.07 19.21 6.16
C GLN A 309 -11.67 19.90 7.47
N SER A 310 -10.41 20.32 7.61
CA SER A 310 -9.97 21.04 8.81
C SER A 310 -10.64 22.42 8.89
N LEU A 311 -10.79 23.12 7.77
CA LEU A 311 -11.51 24.40 7.70
C LEU A 311 -13.00 24.22 8.01
N ASP A 312 -13.63 23.18 7.46
CA ASP A 312 -15.04 22.84 7.72
C ASP A 312 -15.25 22.51 9.21
N ASN A 313 -14.32 21.77 9.82
CA ASN A 313 -14.39 21.46 11.24
C ASN A 313 -14.25 22.72 12.11
N VAL A 314 -13.40 23.68 11.72
CA VAL A 314 -13.26 24.96 12.43
C VAL A 314 -14.54 25.78 12.34
N GLU A 315 -15.17 25.82 11.16
CA GLU A 315 -16.49 26.45 10.97
C GLU A 315 -17.52 25.83 11.91
N VAL A 316 -17.68 24.50 11.86
CA VAL A 316 -18.65 23.77 12.68
C VAL A 316 -18.41 24.00 14.18
N ILE A 317 -17.15 23.94 14.63
CA ILE A 317 -16.82 24.20 16.04
C ILE A 317 -17.13 25.65 16.45
N GLY A 318 -16.73 26.62 15.63
CA GLY A 318 -16.90 28.03 15.95
C GLY A 318 -18.34 28.50 15.88
N CYS A 319 -19.07 28.07 14.86
CA CYS A 319 -20.40 28.55 14.54
C CYS A 319 -21.49 27.66 15.14
N ASP A 320 -21.50 26.36 14.86
CA ASP A 320 -22.59 25.48 15.28
C ASP A 320 -22.49 25.10 16.77
N TYR A 321 -21.27 24.98 17.31
CA TYR A 321 -21.12 24.64 18.74
C TYR A 321 -20.99 25.87 19.62
N ILE A 322 -20.01 26.74 19.36
CA ILE A 322 -19.75 27.89 20.25
C ILE A 322 -20.83 28.95 20.07
N MET A 323 -21.07 29.42 18.84
CA MET A 323 -21.99 30.54 18.63
C MET A 323 -23.44 30.18 18.96
N ASP A 324 -23.92 29.00 18.57
CA ASP A 324 -25.26 28.56 18.95
C ASP A 324 -25.40 28.36 20.46
N SER A 325 -24.37 27.89 21.16
CA SER A 325 -24.38 27.81 22.63
C SER A 325 -24.45 29.20 23.27
N VAL A 326 -23.69 30.17 22.76
CA VAL A 326 -23.75 31.56 23.20
C VAL A 326 -25.14 32.16 22.93
N ASN A 327 -25.74 31.81 21.78
CA ASN A 327 -27.08 32.24 21.40
C ASN A 327 -28.15 31.68 22.34
N ALA A 328 -28.10 30.38 22.63
CA ALA A 328 -28.97 29.74 23.60
C ALA A 328 -28.80 30.31 25.02
N PHE A 329 -27.56 30.63 25.39
CA PHE A 329 -27.23 31.18 26.71
C PHE A 329 -27.82 32.57 26.92
N TRP A 330 -27.61 33.53 26.01
CA TRP A 330 -28.19 34.87 26.16
C TRP A 330 -29.71 34.84 26.05
N PHE A 331 -30.27 33.99 25.19
CA PHE A 331 -31.71 33.83 25.06
C PHE A 331 -32.34 33.36 26.38
N SER A 332 -31.73 32.37 27.02
CA SER A 332 -32.17 31.84 28.32
C SER A 332 -32.04 32.88 29.43
N LEU A 333 -30.90 33.57 29.53
CA LEU A 333 -30.71 34.63 30.52
C LEU A 333 -31.64 35.84 30.30
N GLY A 334 -31.89 36.20 29.05
CA GLY A 334 -32.84 37.25 28.70
C GLY A 334 -34.24 36.92 29.19
N TRP A 335 -34.68 35.67 29.01
CA TRP A 335 -35.98 35.20 29.50
C TRP A 335 -36.08 35.18 31.03
N CYS A 336 -35.01 34.73 31.72
CA CYS A 336 -34.92 34.82 33.17
C CYS A 336 -35.05 36.28 33.65
N THR A 337 -34.40 37.21 32.97
CA THR A 337 -34.42 38.63 33.33
C THR A 337 -35.80 39.25 33.09
N LEU A 338 -36.48 38.88 31.99
CA LEU A 338 -37.85 39.31 31.69
C LEU A 338 -38.83 38.84 32.77
N PHE A 339 -38.74 37.58 33.22
CA PHE A 339 -39.62 37.03 34.26
C PHE A 339 -39.26 37.48 35.68
N LEU A 340 -38.08 38.08 35.89
CA LEU A 340 -37.66 38.59 37.19
C LEU A 340 -38.49 39.82 37.60
N LEU A 341 -38.92 40.67 36.65
CA LEU A 341 -39.81 41.81 36.91
C LEU A 341 -41.20 41.42 37.49
N PRO A 342 -42.01 40.55 36.85
CA PRO A 342 -43.27 40.11 37.44
C PRO A 342 -43.05 39.30 38.73
N SER A 343 -41.94 38.56 38.82
CA SER A 343 -41.58 37.82 40.04
C SER A 343 -41.34 38.76 41.23
N ILE A 344 -40.71 39.93 41.04
CA ILE A 344 -40.55 40.94 42.10
C ILE A 344 -41.94 41.40 42.60
N ILE A 345 -42.86 41.72 41.69
CA ILE A 345 -44.21 42.21 42.06
C ILE A 345 -44.95 41.16 42.89
N LEU A 346 -44.92 39.90 42.46
CA LEU A 346 -45.53 38.79 43.17
C LEU A 346 -44.86 38.53 44.52
N ALA A 347 -43.53 38.57 44.59
CA ALA A 347 -42.77 38.36 45.82
C ALA A 347 -43.06 39.44 46.87
N VAL A 348 -43.16 40.72 46.46
CA VAL A 348 -43.54 41.82 47.38
C VAL A 348 -44.97 41.64 47.90
N ARG A 349 -45.91 41.25 47.03
CA ARG A 349 -47.30 40.98 47.43
C ARG A 349 -47.38 39.79 48.39
N LEU A 350 -46.71 38.68 48.09
CA LEU A 350 -46.67 37.48 48.94
C LEU A 350 -45.96 37.74 50.26
N ALA A 351 -44.86 38.50 50.28
CA ALA A 351 -44.16 38.85 51.51
C ALA A 351 -45.07 39.55 52.52
N LYS A 352 -46.03 40.39 52.06
CA LYS A 352 -47.05 41.00 52.92
C LYS A 352 -47.95 39.96 53.61
N PHE A 353 -48.23 38.83 52.96
CA PHE A 353 -49.06 37.75 53.51
C PHE A 353 -48.26 36.75 54.37
N TYR A 354 -46.94 36.67 54.22
CA TYR A 354 -46.11 35.72 54.95
C TYR A 354 -45.41 36.33 56.19
N ARG A 355 -45.02 37.60 56.13
CA ARG A 355 -44.30 38.29 57.23
C ARG A 355 -45.20 38.57 58.43
N ARG A 356 -44.70 38.40 59.65
CA ARG A 356 -45.41 38.78 60.88
C ARG A 356 -45.42 40.31 60.99
N MET A 357 -46.57 40.91 61.29
CA MET A 357 -46.68 42.37 61.51
C MET A 357 -46.71 42.65 63.02
N ASP A 358 -46.18 43.80 63.45
CA ASP A 358 -46.14 44.16 64.87
C ASP A 358 -47.49 44.66 65.41
N ILE A 359 -48.36 45.17 64.52
CA ILE A 359 -49.69 45.69 64.85
C ILE A 359 -50.73 45.04 63.94
N ALA A 360 -51.89 44.68 64.49
CA ALA A 360 -53.06 44.28 63.74
C ALA A 360 -54.16 45.34 63.94
N ASP A 361 -54.64 45.94 62.86
CA ASP A 361 -55.80 46.82 62.88
C ASP A 361 -57.06 45.99 63.16
N VAL A 362 -57.36 45.79 64.44
CA VAL A 362 -58.64 45.25 64.88
C VAL A 362 -59.61 46.43 64.91
N TYR A 363 -60.50 46.53 63.91
CA TYR A 363 -61.68 47.37 64.04
C TYR A 363 -62.53 46.77 65.17
N ARG A 364 -62.37 47.33 66.37
CA ARG A 364 -63.25 47.00 67.48
C ARG A 364 -64.60 47.66 67.17
N ASN A 365 -65.61 46.84 66.87
CA ASN A 365 -67.00 47.26 67.00
C ASN A 365 -67.26 47.47 68.50
N GLU A 366 -66.92 48.65 69.01
CA GLU A 366 -67.37 49.07 70.34
C GLU A 366 -68.62 49.94 70.15
N ASP A 367 -69.76 49.39 70.54
CA ASP A 367 -71.00 50.13 70.74
C ASP A 367 -70.74 51.24 71.76
N PHE A 368 -70.85 52.49 71.32
CA PHE A 368 -70.53 53.68 72.10
C PHE A 368 -71.72 54.06 72.98
N GLU A 369 -71.75 53.65 74.25
CA GLU A 369 -72.68 54.20 75.25
C GLU A 369 -72.17 55.56 75.76
N MET A 370 -72.88 56.64 75.41
CA MET A 370 -72.63 57.99 75.92
C MET A 370 -73.23 58.19 77.33
N PRO A 371 -72.48 58.71 78.32
CA PRO A 371 -73.03 59.19 79.59
C PRO A 371 -73.66 60.59 79.46
N PRO A 372 -74.64 60.96 80.32
CA PRO A 372 -75.52 62.10 80.10
C PRO A 372 -74.87 63.45 80.36
N THR A 373 -75.19 64.41 79.49
CA THR A 373 -74.81 65.81 79.50
C THR A 373 -75.43 66.59 80.66
N PHE A 374 -74.61 67.21 81.52
CA PHE A 374 -75.06 68.24 82.47
C PHE A 374 -74.77 69.63 81.91
N ASN A 375 -75.82 70.43 81.74
CA ASN A 375 -75.81 71.77 81.17
C ASN A 375 -75.19 72.80 82.11
N SER A 376 -74.18 73.54 81.65
CA SER A 376 -73.92 74.91 82.10
C SER A 376 -73.21 75.73 81.01
N TYR A 377 -73.98 76.26 80.06
CA TYR A 377 -73.53 77.34 79.18
C TYR A 377 -74.08 78.68 79.69
N LYS A 378 -73.19 79.65 79.90
CA LYS A 378 -73.53 81.08 79.88
C LYS A 378 -72.47 81.80 79.05
N ILE A 379 -72.80 82.07 77.79
CA ILE A 379 -72.04 82.97 76.91
C ILE A 379 -72.84 84.29 76.84
N PRO A 380 -72.21 85.45 77.12
CA PRO A 380 -72.88 86.75 77.05
C PRO A 380 -73.03 87.23 75.60
N ARG A 381 -74.17 87.86 75.28
CA ARG A 381 -74.45 88.56 74.00
C ARG A 381 -74.32 90.09 74.19
N PRO A 382 -73.98 90.83 73.12
CA PRO A 382 -73.50 92.21 73.16
C PRO A 382 -74.62 93.25 73.32
N SER A 383 -74.33 94.39 73.93
CA SER A 383 -75.24 95.54 74.03
C SER A 383 -75.06 96.50 72.85
N THR A 384 -76.16 96.79 72.17
CA THR A 384 -76.32 97.94 71.27
C THR A 384 -76.43 99.24 72.07
N ARG A 385 -75.97 100.32 71.42
CA ARG A 385 -75.87 101.71 71.87
C ARG A 385 -77.21 102.43 71.71
N HIS A 386 -77.65 103.15 72.74
CA HIS A 386 -78.34 104.44 72.61
C HIS A 386 -77.68 105.42 73.57
#